data_AF-A0A661AQL3-F1
#
_entry.id   AF-A0A661AQL3-F1
#
_cell.length_a   1.000
_cell.length_b   1.000
_cell.length_c   1.000
_cell.angle_alpha   90.00
_cell.angle_beta   90.00
_cell.angle_gamma   90.00
#
_symmetry.space_group_name_H-M   'P 1'
#
loop_
_entity.id
_entity.type
_entity.pdbx_description
1 polymer ?
#
loop_
_entity_poly.entity_id
_entity_poly.type
_entity_poly.pdbx_seq_one_letter_code
_entity_poly.pdbx_strand_id
1 'polypeptide(L)' 'MNPLANMELIPPNIRSVSITGSYGWGGRTVDILKNPLSPLRIEYLPSVLIKGHPRREDLKTLENLAEEIKQHMSM' A
#
# COMPACT_ATOMS: atom_id res chain seq x y z
N MET A 1 19.54 -1.53 30.14
CA MET A 1 18.25 -1.95 29.58
C MET A 1 18.22 -1.43 28.15
N ASN A 2 18.39 -2.29 27.15
CA ASN A 2 18.48 -1.86 25.75
C ASN A 2 17.04 -1.68 25.22
N PRO A 3 16.58 -0.45 24.89
CA PRO A 3 15.18 -0.21 24.52
C PRO A 3 14.83 -0.68 23.09
N LEU A 4 15.76 -1.36 22.39
CA LEU A 4 15.65 -1.66 20.96
C LEU A 4 15.67 -3.16 20.61
N ALA A 5 15.62 -4.08 21.56
CA ALA A 5 15.95 -5.47 21.23
C ALA A 5 14.90 -6.20 20.38
N ASN A 6 13.59 -6.10 20.68
CA ASN A 6 12.62 -7.02 20.05
C ASN A 6 11.30 -6.31 19.70
N MET A 7 11.36 -5.32 18.80
CA MET A 7 10.17 -4.92 18.03
C MET A 7 9.91 -6.04 17.02
N GLU A 8 9.31 -7.14 17.49
CA GLU A 8 8.83 -8.26 16.68
C GLU A 8 7.63 -7.82 15.83
N LEU A 9 7.85 -6.88 14.91
CA LEU A 9 6.95 -6.59 13.81
C LEU A 9 7.64 -6.97 12.50
N ILE A 10 8.04 -8.23 12.41
CA ILE A 10 8.25 -8.87 11.12
C ILE A 10 7.06 -9.80 10.95
N PRO A 11 5.98 -9.41 10.25
CA PRO A 11 4.99 -10.39 9.85
C PRO A 11 5.70 -11.27 8.82
N PRO A 12 5.88 -12.58 9.10
CA PRO A 12 6.83 -13.41 8.35
C PRO A 12 6.45 -13.67 6.89
N ASN A 13 5.38 -13.06 6.35
CA ASN A 13 4.83 -13.37 5.03
C ASN A 13 4.21 -12.18 4.29
N ILE A 14 4.64 -10.93 4.50
CA ILE A 14 4.20 -9.84 3.60
C ILE A 14 4.89 -10.04 2.26
N ARG A 15 4.14 -10.44 1.24
CA ARG A 15 4.61 -10.62 -0.14
C ARG A 15 4.41 -9.37 -0.97
N SER A 16 3.28 -8.69 -0.76
CA SER A 16 2.89 -7.53 -1.55
C SER A 16 2.19 -6.45 -0.71
N VAL A 17 2.26 -5.21 -1.17
CA VAL A 17 1.62 -4.04 -0.55
C VAL A 17 1.02 -3.15 -1.64
N SER A 18 -0.20 -2.64 -1.40
CA SER A 18 -0.78 -1.52 -2.13
C SER A 18 -1.12 -0.39 -1.16
N ILE A 19 -1.07 0.86 -1.64
CA ILE A 19 -1.44 2.05 -0.90
C ILE A 19 -2.72 2.64 -1.52
N THR A 20 -3.78 2.75 -0.73
CA THR A 20 -5.06 3.32 -1.15
C THR A 20 -5.47 4.49 -0.25
N GLY A 21 -5.99 5.57 -0.82
CA GLY A 21 -6.53 6.68 -0.02
C GLY A 21 -6.96 7.90 -0.83
N SER A 22 -7.53 8.88 -0.13
CA SER A 22 -7.89 10.18 -0.68
C SER A 22 -7.02 11.30 -0.13
N TYR A 23 -6.79 12.36 -0.91
CA TYR A 23 -6.05 13.54 -0.47
C TYR A 23 -6.77 14.86 -0.81
N GLY A 24 -6.44 15.95 -0.08
CA GLY A 24 -7.04 17.26 -0.29
C GLY A 24 -6.33 18.15 -1.33
N TRP A 25 -5.02 18.33 -1.20
CA TRP A 25 -4.27 19.36 -1.92
C TRP A 25 -3.04 18.88 -2.73
N GLY A 26 -2.89 17.56 -2.88
CA GLY A 26 -1.74 16.94 -3.54
C GLY A 26 -0.60 16.76 -2.55
N GLY A 27 -0.19 15.51 -2.33
CA GLY A 27 0.85 15.15 -1.37
C GLY A 27 1.67 13.97 -1.87
N ARG A 28 2.77 13.66 -1.16
CA ARG A 28 3.67 12.54 -1.46
C ARG A 28 3.35 11.32 -0.62
N THR A 29 2.07 11.06 -0.37
CA THR A 29 1.61 10.03 0.57
C THR A 29 2.17 8.66 0.22
N VAL A 30 2.19 8.30 -1.07
CA VAL A 30 2.78 7.02 -1.53
C VAL A 30 4.27 6.96 -1.19
N ASP A 31 5.05 8.00 -1.49
CA ASP A 31 6.50 7.99 -1.22
C ASP A 31 6.80 7.95 0.28
N ILE A 32 6.05 8.71 1.07
CA ILE A 32 6.19 8.77 2.53
C ILE A 32 5.89 7.40 3.15
N LEU A 33 4.85 6.72 2.69
CA LEU A 33 4.47 5.39 3.19
C LEU A 33 5.38 4.27 2.66
N LYS A 34 6.00 4.44 1.48
CA LYS A 34 7.00 3.50 0.96
C LYS A 34 8.32 3.56 1.71
N ASN A 35 8.72 4.73 2.22
CA ASN A 35 10.01 4.90 2.89
C ASN A 35 10.25 3.93 4.08
N PRO A 36 9.34 3.79 5.06
CA PRO A 36 9.54 2.84 6.16
C PRO A 36 9.48 1.37 5.71
N LEU A 37 8.88 1.08 4.56
CA LEU A 37 8.76 -0.26 3.99
C LEU A 37 9.94 -0.62 3.07
N SER A 38 10.80 0.34 2.72
CA SER A 38 11.94 0.14 1.81
C SER A 38 12.92 -0.97 2.23
N PRO A 39 13.15 -1.27 3.53
CA PRO A 39 14.03 -2.39 3.91
C PRO A 39 13.39 -3.77 3.64
N LEU A 40 12.07 -3.83 3.45
CA LEU A 40 11.34 -5.07 3.19
C LEU A 40 11.41 -5.41 1.69
N ARG A 41 11.71 -6.66 1.37
CA ARG A 41 11.65 -7.18 0.01
C ARG A 41 10.19 -7.53 -0.34
N ILE A 42 9.39 -6.50 -0.59
CA ILE A 42 7.97 -6.61 -0.89
C ILE A 42 7.68 -6.14 -2.32
N GLU A 43 6.70 -6.77 -2.94
CA GLU A 43 6.14 -6.32 -4.21
C GLU A 43 5.17 -5.17 -3.99
N TYR A 44 5.32 -4.08 -4.75
CA TYR A 44 4.39 -2.97 -4.70
C TYR A 44 3.35 -3.10 -5.80
N LEU A 45 2.13 -3.46 -5.42
CA LEU A 45 0.98 -3.42 -6.30
C LEU A 45 0.61 -1.96 -6.65
N PRO A 46 -0.18 -1.73 -7.71
CA PRO A 46 -0.63 -0.40 -8.07
C PRO A 46 -1.26 0.31 -6.87
N SER A 47 -0.88 1.57 -6.66
CA SER A 47 -1.46 2.42 -5.60
C SER A 47 -2.63 3.23 -6.17
N VAL A 48 -3.67 3.42 -5.37
CA VAL A 48 -4.85 4.20 -5.75
C VAL A 48 -4.96 5.42 -4.84
N LEU A 49 -4.58 6.58 -5.38
CA LEU A 49 -4.74 7.86 -4.70
C LEU A 49 -5.70 8.75 -5.48
N ILE A 50 -6.72 9.24 -4.80
CA ILE A 50 -7.76 10.08 -5.39
C ILE A 50 -7.81 11.45 -4.72
N LYS A 51 -8.27 12.48 -5.44
CA LYS A 51 -8.43 13.81 -4.88
C LYS A 51 -9.86 14.00 -4.36
N GLY A 52 -10.00 14.22 -3.06
CA GLY A 52 -11.31 14.45 -2.43
C GLY A 52 -12.21 13.21 -2.51
N HIS A 53 -13.47 13.41 -2.90
CA HIS A 53 -14.48 12.36 -2.90
C HIS A 53 -14.41 11.51 -4.19
N PRO A 54 -14.49 10.16 -4.09
CA PRO A 54 -14.44 9.28 -5.23
C PRO A 54 -15.58 9.50 -6.22
N ARG A 55 -15.25 9.38 -7.51
CA ARG A 55 -16.16 9.32 -8.64
C ARG A 55 -16.22 7.89 -9.19
N ARG A 56 -17.10 7.66 -10.17
CA ARG A 56 -17.27 6.35 -10.80
C ARG A 56 -15.95 5.79 -11.38
N GLU A 57 -15.10 6.65 -11.93
CA GLU A 57 -13.79 6.27 -12.46
C GLU A 57 -12.81 5.82 -11.37
N ASP A 58 -12.87 6.44 -10.19
CA ASP A 58 -12.07 6.07 -9.02
C ASP A 58 -12.48 4.69 -8.49
N LEU A 59 -13.80 4.42 -8.46
CA LEU A 59 -14.33 3.11 -8.06
C LEU A 59 -13.89 2.01 -9.04
N LYS A 60 -13.90 2.28 -10.34
CA LYS A 60 -13.36 1.35 -11.35
C LYS A 60 -11.87 1.08 -11.14
N THR A 61 -11.12 2.09 -10.72
CA THR A 61 -9.69 1.94 -10.41
C THR A 61 -9.48 1.03 -9.18
N LEU A 62 -10.36 1.11 -8.18
CA LEU A 62 -10.37 0.18 -7.05
C LEU A 62 -10.76 -1.25 -7.47
N GLU A 63 -11.72 -1.41 -8.39
CA GLU A 63 -12.08 -2.72 -8.95
C GLU A 63 -10.89 -3.36 -9.67
N ASN A 64 -10.16 -2.59 -10.47
CA ASN A 64 -8.95 -3.07 -11.14
C ASN A 64 -7.89 -3.51 -10.12
N LEU A 65 -7.66 -2.73 -9.05
CA LEU A 65 -6.74 -3.12 -7.98
C LEU A 65 -7.18 -4.42 -7.29
N ALA A 66 -8.48 -4.61 -7.08
CA ALA A 66 -9.00 -5.85 -6.50
C ALA A 66 -8.70 -7.06 -7.39
N GLU A 67 -8.81 -6.93 -8.72
CA GLU A 67 -8.45 -8.00 -9.65
C GLU A 67 -6.93 -8.28 -9.63
N GLU A 68 -6.08 -7.26 -9.56
CA GLU A 68 -4.63 -7.41 -9.38
C GLU A 68 -4.30 -8.19 -8.10
N ILE A 69 -4.92 -7.83 -6.97
CA ILE A 69 -4.72 -8.54 -5.69
C ILE A 69 -5.14 -10.01 -5.81
N LYS A 70 -6.30 -10.28 -6.44
CA LYS A 70 -6.81 -11.64 -6.63
C LYS A 70 -5.85 -12.51 -7.45
N GLN A 71 -5.24 -11.95 -8.49
CA GLN A 71 -4.24 -12.64 -9.30
C GLN A 71 -3.02 -13.01 -8.46
N HIS A 72 -2.49 -12.08 -7.67
CA HIS A 72 -1.32 -12.31 -6.81
C HIS A 72 -1.58 -13.27 -5.65
N MET A 73 -2.82 -13.35 -5.15
CA MET A 73 -3.20 -14.31 -4.11
C MET A 73 -3.40 -15.73 -4.63
N SER A 74 -3.65 -15.89 -5.94
CA SER A 74 -3.91 -17.19 -6.56
C SER A 74 -2.64 -17.88 -7.09
N MET A 75 -1.48 -17.23 -6.93
CA MET A 75 -0.13 -17.71 -7.30
C MET A 75 0.65 -18.21 -6.09
#